data_AF-A0A935GW23-F1
#
_entry.id   AF-A0A935GW23-F1
#
_cell.length_a   1.000
_cell.length_b   1.000
_cell.length_c   1.000
_cell.angle_alpha   90.00
_cell.angle_beta   90.00
_cell.angle_gamma   90.00
#
_symmetry.space_group_name_H-M   'P 1'
#
loop_
_entity.id
_entity.type
_entity.pdbx_description
1 polymer ?
#
loop_
_entity_poly.entity_id
_entity_poly.type
_entity_poly.pdbx_seq_one_letter_code
_entity_poly.pdbx_strand_id
1 'polypeptide(L)' 'MDIVKLPTAEKLRLMESLWDSLCMTPSDEIKPPNWHTEVLTERIRQLDAGNEAVSSWSEAKERIRRQARPI' A
#
# COMPACT_ATOMS: atom_id res chain seq x y z
N MET A 1 15.45 -22.96 -3.19
CA MET A 1 15.28 -22.34 -4.52
C MET A 1 16.10 -21.06 -4.55
N ASP A 2 16.95 -20.87 -5.55
CA ASP A 2 17.74 -19.65 -5.67
C ASP A 2 16.95 -18.63 -6.51
N ILE A 3 16.19 -17.76 -5.83
CA ILE A 3 15.27 -16.81 -6.47
C ILE A 3 16.03 -15.88 -7.44
N VAL A 4 17.29 -15.55 -7.14
CA VAL A 4 18.10 -14.64 -7.96
C VAL A 4 18.32 -15.21 -9.36
N LYS A 5 18.45 -16.53 -9.49
CA LYS A 5 18.70 -17.21 -10.76
C LYS A 5 17.45 -17.45 -11.62
N LEU A 6 16.26 -17.21 -11.09
CA LEU A 6 15.02 -17.42 -11.84
C LEU A 6 14.89 -16.40 -12.98
N PRO A 7 14.39 -16.80 -14.16
CA PRO A 7 13.92 -15.89 -15.19
C PRO A 7 12.87 -14.93 -14.63
N THR A 8 12.78 -13.71 -15.17
CA THR A 8 11.83 -12.68 -14.70
C THR A 8 10.39 -13.19 -14.66
N ALA A 9 9.95 -13.94 -15.68
CA ALA A 9 8.59 -14.50 -15.71
C ALA A 9 8.32 -15.48 -14.56
N GLU A 10 9.31 -16.25 -14.14
CA GLU A 10 9.19 -17.17 -13.00
C GLU A 10 9.20 -16.42 -11.67
N LYS A 11 10.02 -15.37 -11.54
CA LYS A 11 10.00 -14.48 -10.38
C LYS A 11 8.63 -13.85 -10.18
N LEU A 12 8.01 -13.38 -11.26
CA LEU A 12 6.67 -12.77 -11.22
C LEU A 12 5.60 -13.78 -10.81
N ARG A 13 5.58 -14.97 -11.42
CA ARG A 13 4.63 -16.03 -11.01
C ARG A 13 4.82 -16.47 -9.55
N LEU A 14 6.08 -16.54 -9.10
CA LEU A 14 6.39 -16.84 -7.70
C LEU A 14 5.87 -15.74 -6.77
N MET A 15 6.06 -14.47 -7.15
CA MET A 15 5.56 -13.32 -6.39
C MET A 15 4.03 -13.33 -6.30
N GLU A 16 3.33 -13.62 -7.41
CA GLU A 16 1.86 -13.74 -7.45
C GLU A 16 1.38 -14.89 -6.55
N SER A 17 1.99 -16.08 -6.69
CA SER A 17 1.62 -17.25 -5.88
C SER A 17 1.87 -17.03 -4.39
N LEU A 18 2.97 -16.35 -4.05
CA LEU A 18 3.28 -15.97 -2.68
C LEU A 18 2.26 -14.96 -2.15
N TRP A 19 1.91 -13.95 -2.96
CA TRP A 19 0.93 -12.95 -2.61
C TRP A 19 -0.45 -13.57 -2.34
N ASP A 20 -0.92 -14.45 -3.23
CA ASP A 20 -2.17 -15.17 -3.05
C ASP A 20 -2.15 -16.01 -1.77
N SER A 21 -1.05 -16.71 -1.49
CA SER A 21 -0.89 -17.48 -0.26
C SER A 21 -0.97 -16.59 0.99
N LEU A 22 -0.35 -15.41 0.98
CA LEU A 22 -0.38 -14.47 2.10
C LEU A 22 -1.78 -13.88 2.30
N CYS A 23 -2.53 -13.62 1.22
CA CYS A 23 -3.90 -13.15 1.30
C CYS A 23 -4.87 -14.19 1.89
N MET A 24 -4.55 -15.48 1.78
CA MET A 24 -5.34 -16.57 2.37
C MET A 24 -4.99 -16.83 3.84
N THR A 25 -3.89 -16.27 4.35
CA THR A 25 -3.53 -16.35 5.77
C THR A 25 -4.48 -15.45 6.58
N PRO A 26 -5.05 -15.94 7.70
CA PRO A 26 -5.91 -15.14 8.57
C PRO A 26 -5.20 -13.85 9.02
N SER A 27 -5.88 -12.71 8.80
CA SER A 27 -5.33 -11.38 9.10
C SER A 27 -4.98 -11.15 10.57
N ASP A 28 -5.47 -11.99 11.48
CA ASP A 28 -5.30 -11.83 12.93
C ASP A 28 -3.88 -12.18 13.41
N GLU A 29 -3.09 -12.88 12.59
CA GLU A 29 -1.70 -13.24 12.88
C GLU A 29 -0.73 -12.05 12.69
N ILE A 30 -1.08 -11.09 11.83
CA ILE A 30 -0.26 -9.92 11.54
C ILE A 30 -0.95 -8.67 12.08
N LYS A 31 -0.65 -8.34 13.34
CA LYS A 31 -1.14 -7.09 13.93
C LYS A 31 -0.29 -5.91 13.45
N PRO A 32 -0.90 -4.81 12.98
CA PRO A 32 -0.15 -3.61 12.69
C PRO A 32 0.54 -3.11 13.97
N PRO A 33 1.72 -2.48 13.86
CA PRO A 33 2.36 -1.84 15.00
C PRO A 33 1.44 -0.81 15.66
N ASN A 34 1.54 -0.62 16.98
CA ASN A 34 0.67 0.31 17.72
C ASN A 34 0.69 1.74 17.14
N TRP A 35 1.84 2.19 16.63
CA TRP A 35 1.99 3.52 16.04
C TRP A 35 1.15 3.72 14.76
N HIS A 36 0.76 2.65 14.05
CA HIS A 36 -0.15 2.78 12.90
C HIS A 36 -1.48 3.39 13.33
N THR A 37 -2.06 2.90 14.43
CA THR A 37 -3.33 3.38 14.95
C THR A 37 -3.21 4.83 15.39
N GLU A 38 -2.14 5.18 16.10
CA GLU A 38 -1.88 6.55 16.56
C GLU A 38 -1.84 7.55 15.39
N VAL A 39 -1.13 7.20 14.31
CA VAL A 39 -1.05 8.04 13.10
C VAL A 39 -2.41 8.19 12.43
N LEU A 40 -3.20 7.11 12.33
CA LEU A 40 -4.54 7.17 11.73
C LEU A 40 -5.48 8.03 12.58
N THR A 41 -5.46 7.86 13.90
CA THR A 41 -6.28 8.66 14.83
C THR A 41 -5.95 10.14 14.71
N GLU A 42 -4.67 10.51 14.67
CA GLU A 42 -4.28 11.91 14.51
C GLU A 42 -4.71 12.48 13.16
N ARG A 43 -4.54 11.73 12.06
CA ARG A 43 -4.96 12.19 10.73
C ARG A 43 -6.48 12.38 10.63
N ILE A 44 -7.26 11.48 11.23
CA ILE A 44 -8.73 11.62 11.28
C ILE A 44 -9.11 12.86 12.09
N ARG A 45 -8.47 13.08 13.25
CA ARG A 45 -8.71 14.28 14.07
C ARG A 45 -8.44 15.56 13.29
N GLN A 46 -7.34 15.65 12.55
CA GLN A 46 -7.00 16.83 11.77
C GLN A 46 -7.94 17.05 10.58
N LEU A 47 -8.38 15.96 9.96
CA LEU A 47 -9.40 15.98 8.92
C LEU A 47 -10.72 16.54 9.44
N ASP A 48 -11.20 16.03 10.58
CA ASP A 48 -12.45 16.48 11.22
C ASP A 48 -12.36 17.93 11.72
N ALA A 49 -11.17 18.38 12.12
CA ALA A 49 -10.90 19.78 12.48
C ALA A 49 -10.83 20.72 11.27
N GLY A 50 -10.84 20.20 10.03
CA GLY A 50 -10.68 20.99 8.81
C GLY A 50 -9.26 21.50 8.57
N ASN A 51 -8.26 20.90 9.24
CA ASN A 51 -6.86 21.29 9.14
C ASN A 51 -6.12 20.58 8.00
N GLU A 52 -6.77 19.62 7.33
CA GLU A 52 -6.19 18.86 6.22
C GLU A 52 -6.80 19.26 4.88
N ALA A 53 -5.95 19.32 3.84
CA ALA A 53 -6.40 19.55 2.49
C ALA A 53 -6.98 18.24 1.90
N VAL A 54 -8.29 18.25 1.64
CA VAL A 54 -8.99 17.12 1.02
C VAL A 54 -9.11 17.35 -0.48
N SER A 55 -8.93 16.30 -1.26
CA SER A 55 -9.22 16.29 -2.69
C SER A 55 -10.03 15.06 -3.04
N SER A 56 -10.82 15.15 -4.10
CA SER A 56 -11.52 13.98 -4.63
C SER A 56 -10.52 12.92 -5.06
N TRP A 57 -10.95 11.65 -5.05
CA TRP A 57 -10.10 10.56 -5.52
C TRP A 57 -9.67 10.72 -6.99
N SER A 58 -10.50 11.35 -7.82
CA SER A 58 -10.17 11.74 -9.19
C SER A 58 -8.98 12.70 -9.24
N GLU A 59 -9.03 13.80 -8.48
CA GLU A 59 -7.98 14.82 -8.45
C GLU A 59 -6.67 14.25 -7.88
N ALA A 60 -6.77 13.44 -6.81
CA ALA A 60 -5.61 12.77 -6.23
C ALA A 60 -4.91 11.85 -7.25
N LYS A 61 -5.68 11.03 -7.97
CA LYS A 61 -5.15 10.15 -9.05
C LYS A 61 -4.49 10.96 -10.16
N GLU A 62 -5.11 12.06 -10.58
CA GLU A 62 -4.55 12.92 -11.62
C GLU A 62 -3.22 13.54 -11.19
N ARG A 63 -3.15 14.07 -9.96
CA ARG A 63 -1.94 14.63 -9.39
C ARG A 63 -0.80 13.59 -9.34
N ILE A 64 -1.08 12.38 -8.87
CA ILE A 64 -0.09 11.29 -8.81
C ILE A 64 0.41 10.94 -10.22
N ARG A 65 -0.48 10.81 -11.20
CA ARG A 65 -0.09 10.51 -12.59
C ARG A 65 0.77 11.60 -13.22
N ARG A 66 0.47 12.87 -12.93
CA ARG A 66 1.29 14.01 -13.38
C ARG A 66 2.70 13.95 -12.78
N GLN A 67 2.83 13.58 -11.51
CA GLN A 67 4.11 13.46 -10.80
C GLN A 67 4.92 12.22 -11.21
N ALA A 68 4.24 11.11 -11.52
CA ALA A 68 4.87 9.85 -11.89
C ALA A 68 5.27 9.75 -13.37
N ARG A 69 4.96 10.77 -14.18
CA ARG A 69 5.35 10.78 -15.59
C ARG A 69 6.87 11.02 -15.69
N PRO A 70 7.63 10.14 -16.38
CA PRO A 70 9.06 10.36 -16.55
C PRO A 70 9.29 11.65 -17.37
N ILE A 71 10.37 12.38 -17.03
CA ILE A 71 10.90 13.48 -17.86
C ILE A 71 11.41 12.91 -19.18
#